data_AF-A0A291QHR8-F1
#
_entry.id   AF-A0A291QHR8-F1
#
_cell.length_a   1.000
_cell.length_b   1.000
_cell.length_c   1.000
_cell.angle_alpha   90.00
_cell.angle_beta   90.00
_cell.angle_gamma   90.00
#
_symmetry.space_group_name_H-M   'P 1'
#
loop_
_entity.id
_entity.type
_entity.pdbx_description
1 polymer ?
#
loop_
_entity_poly.entity_id
_entity_poly.type
_entity_poly.pdbx_seq_one_letter_code
_entity_poly.pdbx_strand_id
1 'polypeptide(L)'
;MARQQAWRTALSVGAWTAAVVAGVALVGVASLAVSGWLIRGVEATNGDRRTAEERSSLGDYFGGVSAVFSGLALLLLVATLLFQQRELRMQRLELSLQRAELIASRDELHRSAEADLRTLHVQLTQMVMDDPSLAAVWNDFRGEPDSALRQNLFANLTFNHYVLAYSWGSFSEDDLIAHAENLLDSSTFRRYWNATRAHKAQLSPDSPEGRVFQLFDQAFADRLQAPPASP
;
A
#
# COMPACT_ATOMS: atom_id res chain seq x y z
N MET A 1 -23.71 3.17 14.92
CA MET A 1 -22.75 3.32 16.03
C MET A 1 -21.78 4.51 15.84
N ALA A 2 -21.18 4.72 14.66
CA ALA A 2 -20.26 5.84 14.39
C ALA A 2 -20.80 7.27 14.70
N ARG A 3 -22.09 7.53 14.43
CA ARG A 3 -22.72 8.85 14.65
C ARG A 3 -22.82 9.23 16.14
N GLN A 4 -23.10 8.27 17.02
CA GLN A 4 -23.16 8.53 18.47
C GLN A 4 -21.78 8.76 19.08
N GLN A 5 -20.74 8.13 18.52
CA GLN A 5 -19.36 8.29 18.97
C GLN A 5 -18.80 9.67 18.58
N ALA A 6 -19.10 10.14 17.36
CA ALA A 6 -18.75 11.49 16.89
C ALA A 6 -19.43 12.62 17.69
N TRP A 7 -20.67 12.40 18.15
CA TRP A 7 -21.38 13.38 18.99
C TRP A 7 -20.79 13.47 20.41
N ARG A 8 -20.36 12.35 20.99
CA ARG A 8 -19.72 12.33 22.30
C ARG A 8 -18.33 12.99 22.28
N THR A 9 -17.56 12.80 21.20
CA THR A 9 -16.26 13.48 21.04
C THR A 9 -16.42 14.97 20.74
N ALA A 10 -17.42 15.38 19.98
CA ALA A 10 -17.70 16.80 19.75
C ALA A 10 -18.12 17.53 21.04
N LEU A 11 -18.96 16.88 21.88
CA LEU A 11 -19.37 17.43 23.16
C LEU A 11 -18.22 17.50 24.17
N SER A 12 -17.31 16.51 24.19
CA SER A 12 -16.14 16.56 25.08
C SER A 12 -15.16 17.66 24.66
N VAL A 13 -14.91 17.84 23.36
CA VAL A 13 -14.06 18.95 22.85
C VAL A 13 -14.69 20.32 23.16
N GLY A 14 -16.01 20.46 23.03
CA GLY A 14 -16.72 21.68 23.41
C GLY A 14 -16.63 21.99 24.91
N ALA A 15 -16.74 20.98 25.77
CA ALA A 15 -16.59 21.16 27.21
C ALA A 15 -15.16 21.56 27.61
N TRP A 16 -14.14 20.95 27.00
CA TRP A 16 -12.75 21.28 27.28
C TRP A 16 -12.37 22.68 26.80
N THR A 17 -12.83 23.09 25.62
CA THR A 17 -12.59 24.46 25.11
C THR A 17 -13.27 25.51 25.99
N ALA A 18 -14.51 25.28 26.43
CA ALA A 18 -15.21 26.17 27.35
C ALA A 18 -14.50 26.27 28.72
N ALA A 19 -14.02 25.14 29.26
CA ALA A 19 -13.27 25.12 30.52
C ALA A 19 -11.94 25.90 30.42
N VAL A 20 -11.23 25.78 29.29
CA VAL A 20 -9.99 26.55 29.04
C VAL A 20 -10.28 28.04 28.96
N VAL A 21 -11.31 28.45 28.21
CA VAL A 21 -11.70 29.87 28.09
C VAL A 21 -12.12 30.45 29.43
N ALA A 22 -12.92 29.71 30.21
CA ALA A 22 -13.33 30.12 31.55
C ALA A 22 -12.13 30.25 32.49
N GLY A 23 -11.17 29.32 32.42
CA GLY A 23 -9.93 29.38 33.18
C GLY A 23 -9.09 30.62 32.84
N VAL A 24 -8.90 30.92 31.56
CA VAL A 24 -8.16 32.11 31.10
C VAL A 24 -8.87 33.40 31.53
N ALA A 25 -10.19 33.47 31.40
CA ALA A 25 -10.97 34.63 31.82
C ALA A 25 -10.88 34.86 33.34
N LEU A 26 -10.95 33.79 34.14
CA LEU A 26 -10.85 33.86 35.59
C LEU A 26 -9.47 34.34 36.03
N VAL A 27 -8.40 33.84 35.42
CA VAL A 27 -7.03 34.32 35.67
C VAL A 27 -6.88 35.80 35.29
N GLY A 28 -7.44 36.21 34.15
CA GLY A 28 -7.43 37.61 33.72
C GLY A 28 -8.15 38.55 34.70
N VAL A 29 -9.35 38.16 35.16
CA VAL A 29 -10.13 38.93 36.14
C VAL A 29 -9.42 38.98 37.49
N ALA A 30 -8.86 37.86 37.96
CA ALA A 30 -8.08 37.82 39.18
C ALA A 30 -6.84 38.72 39.10
N SER A 31 -6.14 38.73 37.97
CA SER A 31 -4.97 39.58 37.75
C SER A 31 -5.33 41.07 37.77
N LEU A 32 -6.44 41.46 37.12
CA LEU A 32 -6.95 42.84 37.15
C LEU A 32 -7.41 43.26 38.55
N ALA A 33 -8.09 42.37 39.27
CA ALA A 33 -8.56 42.62 40.64
C ALA A 33 -7.38 42.81 41.61
N VAL A 34 -6.37 41.95 41.51
CA VAL A 34 -5.14 42.06 42.31
C VAL A 34 -4.38 43.32 41.95
N SER A 35 -4.18 43.62 40.67
CA SER A 35 -3.53 44.85 40.19
C SER A 35 -4.25 46.11 40.69
N GLY A 36 -5.58 46.16 40.54
CA GLY A 36 -6.39 47.30 40.99
C GLY A 36 -6.49 47.43 42.51
N TRP A 37 -6.35 46.32 43.26
CA TRP A 37 -6.23 46.35 44.73
C TRP A 37 -4.84 46.86 45.15
N LEU A 38 -3.79 46.47 44.45
CA LEU A 38 -2.41 46.91 44.68
C LEU A 38 -2.24 48.41 44.40
N ILE A 39 -2.72 48.90 43.25
CA ILE A 39 -2.65 50.31 42.86
C ILE A 39 -3.38 51.19 43.88
N ARG A 40 -4.63 50.83 44.23
CA ARG A 40 -5.41 51.58 45.23
C ARG A 40 -4.79 51.52 46.63
N GLY A 41 -4.21 50.38 47.00
CA GLY A 41 -3.49 50.24 48.26
C GLY A 41 -2.25 51.13 48.31
N VAL A 42 -1.49 51.19 47.22
CA VAL A 42 -0.31 52.05 47.05
C VAL A 42 -0.69 53.53 47.08
N GLU A 43 -1.71 53.95 46.32
CA GLU A 43 -2.19 55.34 46.29
C GLU A 43 -2.74 55.82 47.65
N ALA A 44 -3.44 54.95 48.39
CA ALA A 44 -4.01 55.30 49.69
C ALA A 44 -2.96 55.42 50.81
N THR A 45 -1.73 54.94 50.62
CA THR A 45 -0.71 54.90 51.68
C THR A 45 0.66 55.49 51.32
N ASN A 46 0.94 55.84 50.05
CA ASN A 46 2.21 56.44 49.60
C ASN A 46 2.34 57.96 49.87
N GLY A 47 1.96 58.41 51.06
CA GLY A 47 2.22 59.78 51.50
C GLY A 47 3.70 60.06 51.84
N ASP A 48 4.53 59.02 52.09
CA ASP A 48 5.92 59.18 52.56
C ASP A 48 6.90 58.16 51.95
N ARG A 49 8.16 58.57 51.76
CA ARG A 49 9.23 57.85 51.01
C ARG A 49 9.73 56.57 51.74
N ARG A 50 9.67 56.53 53.07
CA ARG A 50 10.16 55.39 53.89
C ARG A 50 9.27 54.14 53.82
N THR A 51 7.95 54.32 53.73
CA THR A 51 6.98 53.21 53.65
C THR A 51 7.01 52.50 52.28
N ALA A 52 7.47 53.20 51.24
CA ALA A 52 7.72 52.63 49.92
C ALA A 52 8.94 51.70 49.91
N GLU A 53 10.00 52.03 50.67
CA GLU A 53 11.21 51.21 50.80
C GLU A 53 10.94 49.88 51.51
N GLU A 54 10.18 49.88 52.62
CA GLU A 54 9.79 48.65 53.32
C GLU A 54 8.96 47.71 52.44
N ARG A 55 8.09 48.25 51.57
CA ARG A 55 7.26 47.46 50.65
C ARG A 55 8.01 47.02 49.39
N SER A 56 9.04 47.76 48.96
CA SER A 56 9.98 47.30 47.93
C SER A 56 10.68 46.01 48.39
N SER A 57 11.05 45.92 49.67
CA SER A 57 11.65 44.70 50.23
C SER A 57 10.69 43.49 50.18
N LEU A 58 9.39 43.71 50.39
CA LEU A 58 8.36 42.68 50.21
C LEU A 58 8.23 42.23 48.74
N GLY A 59 8.34 43.17 47.80
CA GLY A 59 8.37 42.87 46.36
C GLY A 59 9.55 42.00 45.94
N ASP A 60 10.73 42.22 46.53
CA ASP A 60 11.94 41.42 46.25
C ASP A 60 11.78 39.94 46.65
N TYR A 61 11.07 39.63 47.75
CA TYR A 61 10.76 38.24 48.12
C TYR A 61 9.84 37.56 47.10
N PHE A 62 8.86 38.30 46.55
CA PHE A 62 8.01 37.78 45.48
C PHE A 62 8.79 37.56 44.18
N GLY A 63 9.75 38.44 43.85
CA GLY A 63 10.64 38.26 42.69
C GLY A 63 11.46 36.97 42.77
N GLY A 64 12.04 36.67 43.94
CA GLY A 64 12.76 35.43 44.18
C GLY A 64 11.88 34.18 44.05
N VAL A 65 10.69 34.21 44.64
CA VAL A 65 9.72 33.10 44.56
C VAL A 65 9.22 32.88 43.12
N SER A 66 8.90 33.96 42.40
CA SER A 66 8.48 33.88 40.99
C SER A 66 9.55 33.28 40.09
N ALA A 67 10.83 33.62 40.29
CA ALA A 67 11.93 33.05 39.51
C ALA A 67 12.02 31.52 39.67
N VAL A 68 11.82 31.01 40.90
CA VAL A 68 11.78 29.57 41.18
C VAL A 68 10.62 28.89 40.46
N PHE A 69 9.42 29.47 40.50
CA PHE A 69 8.26 28.94 39.79
C PHE A 69 8.45 28.95 38.26
N SER A 70 9.03 30.01 37.69
CA SER A 70 9.35 30.07 36.27
C SER A 70 10.39 29.03 35.86
N GLY A 71 11.41 28.80 36.69
CA GLY A 71 12.39 27.73 36.48
C GLY A 71 11.76 26.33 36.50
N LEU A 72 10.88 26.06 37.48
CA LEU A 72 10.11 24.82 37.56
C LEU A 72 9.17 24.63 36.36
N ALA A 73 8.46 25.67 35.95
CA ALA A 73 7.59 25.62 34.77
C ALA A 73 8.39 25.31 33.49
N LEU A 74 9.58 25.90 33.34
CA LEU A 74 10.47 25.61 32.22
C LEU A 74 10.96 24.16 32.25
N LEU A 75 11.35 23.65 33.43
CA LEU A 75 11.75 22.25 33.59
C LEU A 75 10.62 21.27 33.23
N LEU A 76 9.39 21.56 33.66
CA LEU A 76 8.21 20.77 33.30
C LEU A 76 7.93 20.82 31.80
N LEU A 77 8.05 21.99 31.16
CA LEU A 77 7.89 22.13 29.71
C LEU A 77 8.94 21.31 28.94
N VAL A 78 10.21 21.41 29.34
CA VAL A 78 11.30 20.63 28.74
C VAL A 78 11.04 19.13 28.92
N ALA A 79 10.64 18.69 30.11
CA ALA A 79 10.29 17.30 30.37
C ALA A 79 9.15 16.82 29.45
N THR A 80 8.07 17.60 29.34
CA THR A 80 6.95 17.30 28.45
C THR A 80 7.38 17.21 26.99
N LEU A 81 8.21 18.14 26.50
CA LEU A 81 8.72 18.12 25.12
C LEU A 81 9.56 16.86 24.85
N LEU A 82 10.39 16.43 25.81
CA LEU A 82 11.17 15.20 25.68
C LEU A 82 10.27 13.96 25.61
N PHE A 83 9.20 13.90 26.41
CA PHE A 83 8.21 12.83 26.32
C PHE A 83 7.48 12.85 24.98
N GLN A 84 7.06 14.02 24.50
CA GLN A 84 6.40 14.18 23.20
C GLN A 84 7.31 13.76 22.04
N GLN A 85 8.60 14.09 22.07
CA GLN A 85 9.56 13.65 21.04
C GLN A 85 9.72 12.13 21.01
N ARG A 86 9.75 11.47 22.17
CA ARG A 86 9.81 10.01 22.26
C ARG A 86 8.56 9.37 21.68
N GLU A 87 7.38 9.88 22.04
CA GLU A 87 6.10 9.42 21.53
C GLU A 87 6.01 9.53 20.00
N LEU A 88 6.38 10.70 19.45
CA LEU A 88 6.41 10.91 17.99
C LEU A 88 7.37 9.96 17.28
N ARG A 89 8.51 9.64 17.90
CA ARG A 89 9.47 8.68 17.34
C ARG A 89 8.89 7.27 17.30
N MET A 90 8.19 6.85 18.36
CA MET A 90 7.51 5.56 18.42
C MET A 90 6.39 5.47 17.37
N GLN A 91 5.58 6.51 17.24
CA GLN A 91 4.51 6.57 16.23
C GLN A 91 5.06 6.50 14.80
N ARG A 92 6.17 7.18 14.51
CA ARG A 92 6.84 7.09 13.20
C ARG A 92 7.37 5.68 12.93
N LEU A 93 7.91 5.00 13.94
CA LEU A 93 8.37 3.63 13.83
C LEU A 93 7.19 2.69 13.54
N GLU A 94 6.10 2.80 14.29
CA GLU A 94 4.90 1.98 14.07
C GLU A 94 4.33 2.18 12.67
N LEU A 95 4.21 3.43 12.20
CA LEU A 95 3.77 3.73 10.83
C LEU A 95 4.69 3.12 9.77
N SER A 96 6.00 3.09 10.00
CA SER A 96 6.95 2.46 9.07
C SER A 96 6.77 0.95 9.01
N LEU A 97 6.53 0.31 10.17
CA LEU A 97 6.27 -1.13 10.25
C LEU A 97 4.93 -1.48 9.61
N GLN A 98 3.86 -0.73 9.88
CA GLN A 98 2.55 -0.91 9.24
C GLN A 98 2.64 -0.75 7.72
N ARG A 99 3.42 0.21 7.22
CA ARG A 99 3.63 0.36 5.77
C ARG A 99 4.37 -0.83 5.17
N ALA A 100 5.41 -1.33 5.85
CA ALA A 100 6.14 -2.52 5.40
C ALA A 100 5.22 -3.75 5.37
N GLU A 101 4.39 -3.94 6.40
CA GLU A 101 3.41 -5.03 6.45
C GLU A 101 2.34 -4.90 5.35
N LEU A 102 1.83 -3.69 5.10
CA LEU A 102 0.89 -3.46 4.00
C LEU A 102 1.49 -3.75 2.62
N ILE A 103 2.77 -3.42 2.41
CA ILE A 103 3.48 -3.74 1.16
C ILE A 103 3.60 -5.26 1.02
N ALA A 104 4.04 -5.96 2.06
CA ALA A 104 4.15 -7.42 2.05
C ALA A 104 2.78 -8.10 1.85
N SER A 105 1.73 -7.60 2.49
CA SER A 105 0.37 -8.11 2.34
C SER A 105 -0.18 -7.88 0.94
N ARG A 106 0.10 -6.72 0.32
CA ARG A 106 -0.28 -6.46 -1.08
C ARG A 106 0.44 -7.40 -2.05
N ASP A 107 1.71 -7.66 -1.82
CA ASP A 107 2.49 -8.62 -2.62
C ASP A 107 1.90 -10.04 -2.52
N GLU A 108 1.58 -10.49 -1.30
CA GLU A 108 0.95 -11.80 -1.10
C GLU A 108 -0.43 -11.88 -1.75
N LEU A 109 -1.26 -10.82 -1.63
CA LEU A 109 -2.56 -10.76 -2.31
C LEU A 109 -2.41 -10.79 -3.83
N HIS A 110 -1.40 -10.13 -4.38
CA HIS A 110 -1.12 -10.16 -5.81
C HIS A 110 -0.77 -11.59 -6.26
N ARG A 111 0.16 -12.25 -5.55
CA ARG A 111 0.52 -13.65 -5.82
C ARG A 111 -0.67 -14.61 -5.68
N SER A 112 -1.55 -14.39 -4.70
CA SER A 112 -2.78 -15.18 -4.54
C SER A 112 -3.74 -14.97 -5.71
N ALA A 113 -3.99 -13.73 -6.11
CA ALA A 113 -4.89 -13.42 -7.23
C ALA A 113 -4.38 -14.03 -8.54
N GLU A 114 -3.06 -14.05 -8.74
CA GLU A 114 -2.42 -14.71 -9.88
C GLU A 114 -2.60 -16.23 -9.86
N ALA A 115 -2.44 -16.87 -8.70
CA ALA A 115 -2.68 -18.31 -8.54
C ALA A 115 -4.16 -18.68 -8.77
N ASP A 116 -5.09 -17.82 -8.34
CA ASP A 116 -6.52 -17.97 -8.59
C ASP A 116 -6.85 -17.88 -10.09
N LEU A 117 -6.26 -16.91 -10.80
CA LEU A 117 -6.42 -16.80 -12.26
C LEU A 117 -5.88 -18.03 -13.00
N ARG A 118 -4.74 -18.59 -12.56
CA ARG A 118 -4.22 -19.86 -13.12
C ARG A 118 -5.20 -21.01 -12.89
N THR A 119 -5.77 -21.10 -11.69
CA THR A 119 -6.76 -22.13 -11.35
C THR A 119 -8.00 -22.00 -12.22
N LEU A 120 -8.49 -20.77 -12.42
CA LEU A 120 -9.63 -20.49 -13.30
C LEU A 120 -9.33 -20.92 -14.75
N HIS A 121 -8.14 -20.63 -15.28
CA HIS A 121 -7.78 -21.02 -16.64
C HIS A 121 -7.78 -22.55 -16.83
N VAL A 122 -7.27 -23.28 -15.84
CA VAL A 122 -7.31 -24.76 -15.84
C VAL A 122 -8.76 -25.25 -15.77
N GLN A 123 -9.60 -24.67 -14.91
CA GLN A 123 -11.01 -25.04 -14.79
C GLN A 123 -11.80 -24.79 -16.07
N LEU A 124 -11.62 -23.63 -16.72
CA LEU A 124 -12.26 -23.33 -18.01
C LEU A 124 -11.84 -24.34 -19.06
N THR A 125 -10.56 -24.71 -19.10
CA THR A 125 -10.08 -25.72 -20.04
C THR A 125 -10.69 -27.09 -19.76
N GLN A 126 -10.71 -27.53 -18.50
CA GLN A 126 -11.37 -28.77 -18.10
C GLN A 126 -12.84 -28.80 -18.51
N MET A 127 -13.57 -27.70 -18.25
CA MET A 127 -14.97 -27.57 -18.63
C MET A 127 -15.19 -27.76 -20.13
N VAL A 128 -14.33 -27.20 -20.98
CA VAL A 128 -14.43 -27.38 -22.44
C VAL A 128 -13.96 -28.77 -22.90
N MET A 129 -13.06 -29.43 -22.17
CA MET A 129 -12.70 -30.83 -22.46
C MET A 129 -13.84 -31.79 -22.15
N ASP A 130 -14.62 -31.51 -21.11
CA ASP A 130 -15.76 -32.31 -20.67
C ASP A 130 -16.99 -32.07 -21.54
N ASP A 131 -17.23 -30.83 -21.97
CA ASP A 131 -18.28 -30.44 -22.92
C ASP A 131 -17.67 -29.73 -24.14
N PRO A 132 -17.37 -30.48 -25.22
CA PRO A 132 -16.83 -29.92 -26.46
C PRO A 132 -17.71 -28.84 -27.10
N SER A 133 -19.01 -28.78 -26.79
CA SER A 133 -19.91 -27.77 -27.36
C SER A 133 -19.56 -26.35 -26.90
N LEU A 134 -18.95 -26.20 -25.72
CA LEU A 134 -18.49 -24.92 -25.19
C LEU A 134 -17.35 -24.31 -26.00
N ALA A 135 -16.60 -25.14 -26.73
CA ALA A 135 -15.52 -24.69 -27.60
C ALA A 135 -16.04 -23.84 -28.77
N ALA A 136 -17.34 -23.83 -29.07
CA ALA A 136 -17.92 -23.02 -30.13
C ALA A 136 -17.67 -21.51 -29.95
N VAL A 137 -17.42 -21.05 -28.71
CA VAL A 137 -17.00 -19.68 -28.42
C VAL A 137 -15.59 -19.39 -28.96
N TRP A 138 -14.71 -20.40 -28.94
CA TRP A 138 -13.39 -20.34 -29.56
C TRP A 138 -13.48 -20.69 -31.04
N ASN A 139 -13.69 -19.64 -31.84
CA ASN A 139 -13.92 -19.68 -33.28
C ASN A 139 -12.78 -20.31 -34.12
N ASP A 140 -11.59 -20.51 -33.55
CA ASP A 140 -10.39 -20.92 -34.27
C ASP A 140 -10.36 -22.41 -34.68
N PHE A 141 -11.23 -23.25 -34.12
CA PHE A 141 -11.23 -24.71 -34.34
C PHE A 141 -12.55 -25.26 -34.91
N ARG A 142 -13.31 -24.43 -35.64
CA ARG A 142 -14.62 -24.84 -36.18
C ARG A 142 -14.51 -26.03 -37.13
N GLY A 143 -15.31 -27.07 -36.86
CA GLY A 143 -15.47 -28.24 -37.72
C GLY A 143 -14.43 -29.35 -37.53
N GLU A 144 -13.53 -29.21 -36.54
CA GLU A 144 -12.58 -30.26 -36.17
C GLU A 144 -13.30 -31.43 -35.44
N PRO A 145 -12.85 -32.68 -35.62
CA PRO A 145 -13.33 -33.80 -34.80
C PRO A 145 -13.05 -33.56 -33.31
N ASP A 146 -13.92 -34.04 -32.42
CA ASP A 146 -13.82 -33.86 -30.95
C ASP A 146 -12.45 -34.22 -30.36
N SER A 147 -11.75 -35.21 -30.93
CA SER A 147 -10.41 -35.61 -30.50
C SER A 147 -9.33 -34.58 -30.88
N ALA A 148 -9.40 -34.01 -32.08
CA ALA A 148 -8.49 -32.98 -32.56
C ALA A 148 -8.75 -31.64 -31.84
N LEU A 149 -10.02 -31.32 -31.57
CA LEU A 149 -10.42 -30.15 -30.78
C LEU A 149 -9.82 -30.21 -29.38
N ARG A 150 -10.00 -31.31 -28.66
CA ARG A 150 -9.41 -31.51 -27.31
C ARG A 150 -7.89 -31.41 -27.34
N GLN A 151 -7.22 -31.95 -28.36
CA GLN A 151 -5.78 -31.80 -28.53
C GLN A 151 -5.35 -30.34 -28.74
N ASN A 152 -6.07 -29.59 -29.58
CA ASN A 152 -5.78 -28.18 -29.85
C ASN A 152 -6.02 -27.29 -28.63
N LEU A 153 -7.08 -27.57 -27.87
CA LEU A 153 -7.37 -26.87 -26.60
C LEU A 153 -6.28 -27.14 -25.56
N PHE A 154 -5.79 -28.38 -25.48
CA PHE A 154 -4.70 -28.74 -24.60
C PHE A 154 -3.40 -28.04 -25.03
N ALA A 155 -3.10 -28.02 -26.33
CA ALA A 155 -1.96 -27.29 -26.87
C ALA A 155 -2.04 -25.78 -26.56
N ASN A 156 -3.22 -25.18 -26.64
CA ASN A 156 -3.45 -23.79 -26.26
C ASN A 156 -3.21 -23.54 -24.76
N LEU A 157 -3.72 -24.41 -23.90
CA LEU A 157 -3.45 -24.38 -22.46
C LEU A 157 -1.95 -24.48 -22.17
N THR A 158 -1.26 -25.40 -22.85
CA THR A 158 0.19 -25.59 -22.72
C THR A 158 0.95 -24.34 -23.18
N PHE A 159 0.59 -23.74 -24.32
CA PHE A 159 1.19 -22.48 -24.76
C PHE A 159 0.98 -21.34 -23.74
N ASN A 160 -0.25 -21.14 -23.27
CA ASN A 160 -0.56 -20.10 -22.29
C ASN A 160 0.14 -20.34 -20.95
N HIS A 161 0.39 -21.60 -20.57
CA HIS A 161 1.19 -21.92 -19.40
C HIS A 161 2.62 -21.37 -19.52
N TYR A 162 3.26 -21.48 -20.69
CA TYR A 162 4.59 -20.90 -20.91
C TYR A 162 4.58 -19.38 -20.95
N VAL A 163 3.53 -18.76 -21.52
CA VAL A 163 3.34 -17.30 -21.48
C VAL A 163 3.28 -16.80 -20.04
N LEU A 164 2.49 -17.47 -19.19
CA LEU A 164 2.38 -17.13 -17.78
C LEU A 164 3.71 -17.33 -17.04
N ALA A 165 4.36 -18.47 -17.23
CA ALA A 165 5.65 -18.78 -16.60
C ALA A 165 6.75 -17.76 -17.00
N TYR A 166 6.75 -17.31 -18.25
CA TYR A 166 7.62 -16.25 -18.74
C TYR A 166 7.28 -14.88 -18.13
N SER A 167 6.00 -14.52 -18.08
CA SER A 167 5.56 -13.22 -17.52
C SER A 167 5.94 -13.03 -16.05
N TRP A 168 6.09 -14.12 -15.31
CA TRP A 168 6.51 -14.13 -13.90
C TRP A 168 8.01 -14.33 -13.70
N GLY A 169 8.79 -14.38 -14.80
CA GLY A 169 10.25 -14.59 -14.75
C GLY A 169 10.66 -15.97 -14.24
N SER A 170 9.77 -16.97 -14.26
CA SER A 170 10.10 -18.35 -13.88
C SER A 170 10.86 -19.09 -14.98
N PHE A 171 10.67 -18.71 -16.24
CA PHE A 171 11.43 -19.20 -17.39
C PHE A 171 12.16 -18.06 -18.08
N SER A 172 13.43 -18.29 -18.40
CA SER A 172 14.20 -17.42 -19.29
C SER A 172 13.83 -17.65 -20.76
N GLU A 173 14.30 -16.79 -21.66
CA GLU A 173 14.10 -16.99 -23.11
C GLU A 173 14.76 -18.30 -23.58
N ASP A 174 15.92 -18.65 -23.05
CA ASP A 174 16.63 -19.90 -23.38
C ASP A 174 15.82 -21.14 -22.96
N ASP A 175 15.21 -21.10 -21.77
CA ASP A 175 14.33 -22.18 -21.30
C ASP A 175 13.11 -22.34 -22.22
N LEU A 176 12.52 -21.22 -22.64
CA LEU A 176 11.38 -21.23 -23.56
C LEU A 176 11.72 -21.82 -24.93
N ILE A 177 12.92 -21.55 -25.45
CA ILE A 177 13.38 -22.14 -26.71
C ILE A 177 13.45 -23.67 -26.57
N ALA A 178 14.09 -24.17 -25.50
CA ALA A 178 14.19 -25.61 -25.25
C ALA A 178 12.79 -26.27 -25.10
N HIS A 179 11.86 -25.60 -24.42
CA HIS A 179 10.48 -26.06 -24.30
C HIS A 179 9.73 -26.03 -25.64
N ALA A 180 9.95 -25.00 -26.45
CA ALA A 180 9.37 -24.88 -27.78
C ALA A 180 9.85 -26.02 -28.69
N GLU A 181 11.16 -26.28 -28.73
CA GLU A 181 11.75 -27.36 -29.53
C GLU A 181 11.13 -28.72 -29.19
N ASN A 182 11.04 -29.04 -27.90
CA ASN A 182 10.44 -30.29 -27.41
C ASN A 182 8.94 -30.40 -27.76
N LEU A 183 8.16 -29.31 -27.62
CA LEU A 183 6.75 -29.34 -28.02
C LEU A 183 6.56 -29.48 -29.52
N LEU A 184 7.41 -28.82 -30.29
CA LEU A 184 7.42 -28.87 -31.74
C LEU A 184 7.83 -30.24 -32.29
N ASP A 185 8.37 -31.16 -31.49
CA ASP A 185 8.53 -32.58 -31.86
C ASP A 185 7.17 -33.30 -32.03
N SER A 186 6.14 -32.86 -31.32
CA SER A 186 4.79 -33.42 -31.43
C SER A 186 4.10 -32.97 -32.72
N SER A 187 3.68 -33.93 -33.56
CA SER A 187 2.91 -33.65 -34.78
C SER A 187 1.57 -32.95 -34.48
N THR A 188 0.98 -33.24 -33.34
CA THR A 188 -0.25 -32.60 -32.86
C THR A 188 -0.03 -31.12 -32.55
N PHE A 189 1.05 -30.79 -31.82
CA PHE A 189 1.35 -29.40 -31.49
C PHE A 189 1.73 -28.60 -32.73
N ARG A 190 2.46 -29.19 -33.69
CA ARG A 190 2.73 -28.54 -34.99
C ARG A 190 1.46 -28.21 -35.77
N ARG A 191 0.45 -29.10 -35.74
CA ARG A 191 -0.86 -28.83 -36.37
C ARG A 191 -1.56 -27.64 -35.71
N TYR A 192 -1.61 -27.62 -34.38
CA TYR A 192 -2.13 -26.49 -33.61
C TYR A 192 -1.38 -25.18 -33.92
N TRP A 193 -0.04 -25.23 -33.95
CA TRP A 193 0.80 -24.08 -34.22
C TRP A 193 0.48 -23.49 -35.59
N ASN A 194 0.46 -24.32 -36.64
CA ASN A 194 0.10 -23.89 -37.99
C ASN A 194 -1.31 -23.29 -38.07
N ALA A 195 -2.28 -23.81 -37.32
CA ALA A 195 -3.65 -23.31 -37.33
C ALA A 195 -3.79 -21.93 -36.65
N THR A 196 -2.99 -21.65 -35.61
CA THR A 196 -3.14 -20.45 -34.77
C THR A 196 -2.08 -19.37 -35.02
N ARG A 197 -0.97 -19.72 -35.69
CA ARG A 197 0.18 -18.83 -35.96
C ARG A 197 -0.22 -17.50 -36.57
N ALA A 198 -1.11 -17.49 -37.57
CA ALA A 198 -1.52 -16.27 -38.27
C ALA A 198 -2.25 -15.27 -37.36
N HIS A 199 -3.03 -15.77 -36.39
CA HIS A 199 -3.68 -14.93 -35.39
C HIS A 199 -2.67 -14.40 -34.38
N LYS A 200 -1.80 -15.28 -33.84
CA LYS A 200 -0.78 -14.92 -32.85
C LYS A 200 0.31 -13.99 -33.39
N ALA A 201 0.57 -14.00 -34.70
CA ALA A 201 1.49 -13.07 -35.35
C ALA A 201 1.06 -11.60 -35.28
N GLN A 202 -0.21 -11.32 -34.95
CA GLN A 202 -0.73 -9.96 -34.78
C GLN A 202 -0.50 -9.40 -33.37
N LEU A 203 0.00 -10.21 -32.44
CA LEU A 203 0.24 -9.80 -31.07
C LEU A 203 1.41 -8.81 -31.00
N SER A 204 1.32 -7.88 -30.05
CA SER A 204 2.40 -6.91 -29.82
C SER A 204 3.68 -7.63 -29.37
N PRO A 205 4.84 -7.36 -30.00
CA PRO A 205 6.15 -7.87 -29.57
C PRO A 205 6.48 -7.58 -28.10
N ASP A 206 5.97 -6.47 -27.57
CA ASP A 206 6.25 -6.01 -26.20
C ASP A 206 5.39 -6.72 -25.15
N SER A 207 4.38 -7.49 -25.57
CA SER A 207 3.57 -8.29 -24.67
C SER A 207 4.27 -9.62 -24.33
N PRO A 208 4.09 -10.17 -23.13
CA PRO A 208 4.63 -11.50 -22.79
C PRO A 208 4.21 -12.57 -23.80
N GLU A 209 2.94 -12.54 -24.24
CA GLU A 209 2.43 -13.50 -25.23
C GLU A 209 3.12 -13.35 -26.59
N GLY A 210 3.29 -12.11 -27.07
CA GLY A 210 4.00 -11.83 -28.32
C GLY A 210 5.47 -12.22 -28.28
N ARG A 211 6.12 -12.04 -27.13
CA ARG A 211 7.52 -12.45 -26.93
C ARG A 211 7.68 -13.97 -26.96
N VAL A 212 6.85 -14.70 -26.22
CA VAL A 212 6.84 -16.18 -26.27
C VAL A 212 6.48 -16.67 -27.68
N PHE A 213 5.53 -16.02 -28.36
CA PHE A 213 5.20 -16.34 -29.74
C PHE A 213 6.41 -16.23 -30.67
N GLN A 214 7.21 -15.16 -30.59
CA GLN A 214 8.39 -14.98 -31.43
C GLN A 214 9.43 -16.08 -31.21
N LEU A 215 9.67 -16.47 -29.96
CA LEU A 215 10.63 -17.55 -29.63
C LEU A 215 10.16 -18.89 -30.19
N PHE A 216 8.88 -19.22 -30.00
CA PHE A 216 8.29 -20.45 -30.56
C PHE A 216 8.28 -20.42 -32.10
N ASP A 217 8.03 -19.26 -32.70
CA ASP A 217 8.00 -19.11 -34.15
C ASP A 217 9.38 -19.27 -34.77
N GLN A 218 10.41 -18.74 -34.11
CA GLN A 218 11.80 -18.94 -34.49
C GLN A 218 12.19 -20.41 -34.41
N ALA A 219 11.92 -21.09 -33.28
CA ALA A 219 12.19 -22.52 -33.12
C ALA A 219 11.47 -23.37 -34.18
N PHE A 220 10.26 -22.98 -34.57
CA PHE A 220 9.52 -23.63 -35.65
C PHE A 220 10.17 -23.42 -37.02
N ALA A 221 10.60 -22.19 -37.32
CA ALA A 221 11.27 -21.86 -38.58
C ALA A 221 12.64 -22.55 -38.72
N ASP A 222 13.41 -22.63 -37.64
CA ASP A 222 14.71 -23.30 -37.60
C ASP A 222 14.55 -24.81 -37.85
N ARG A 223 13.51 -25.41 -37.27
CA ARG A 223 13.18 -26.81 -37.52
C ARG A 223 12.78 -27.08 -38.97
N LEU A 224 12.03 -26.18 -39.61
CA LEU A 224 11.67 -26.33 -41.03
C LEU A 224 12.88 -26.25 -41.96
N GLN A 225 13.95 -25.56 -41.52
CA GLN A 225 15.21 -25.44 -42.26
C GLN A 225 16.18 -26.59 -41.96
N ALA A 226 15.99 -27.32 -40.86
CA ALA A 226 16.82 -28.47 -40.51
C ALA A 226 16.58 -29.64 -41.48
N PRO A 227 17.66 -30.24 -42.05
CA PRO A 227 17.51 -31.43 -42.90
C PRO A 227 16.86 -32.58 -42.09
N PRO A 228 16.05 -33.44 -42.73
CA PRO A 228 15.39 -34.54 -42.03
C PRO A 228 16.44 -35.40 -41.32
N ALA A 229 16.23 -35.61 -40.01
CA ALA A 229 17.06 -36.52 -39.23
C ALA A 229 17.11 -37.88 -39.95
N SER A 230 18.34 -38.33 -40.24
CA SER A 230 18.55 -39.62 -40.89
C SER A 230 17.97 -40.75 -40.02
N PRO A 231 17.30 -41.74 -40.64
CA PRO A 231 16.60 -42.82 -39.93
C PRO A 231 17.52 -43.71 -39.09
#